data_AF-A0A839YNC7-F1
#
_entry.id   AF-A0A839YNC7-F1
#
_cell.length_a   1.000
_cell.length_b   1.000
_cell.length_c   1.000
_cell.angle_alpha   90.00
_cell.angle_beta   90.00
_cell.angle_gamma   90.00
#
_symmetry.space_group_name_H-M   'P 1'
#
loop_
_entity.id
_entity.type
_entity.pdbx_description
1 polymer ?
#
loop_
_entity_poly.entity_id
_entity_poly.type
_entity_poly.pdbx_seq_one_letter_code
_entity_poly.pdbx_strand_id
1 'polypeptide(L)'
;MINPSVEHLWSHLWTTRFSDKDVRLRFQLGGQFDNVTEQVPRFLQAHSRASTVADAAFRNGCMGVVAWGGQRPSSTGLSRRTKNGFTALQSTGFVVPQSAEWHGPLYSDPDDAEANDATFRSYDLGEDKVARDTLLWHAVALEMPIYPKANVSIFLIDPVTPLMLYVYDDRGMDVIAKDEAALRDLFIRFDEWLLDYDRERMAKLF
;
A
#
# COMPACT_ATOMS: atom_id res chain seq x y z
N MET A 1 15.45 -20.82 11.49
CA MET A 1 15.65 -19.50 10.84
C MET A 1 14.85 -18.49 11.65
N ILE A 2 15.46 -17.38 12.05
CA ILE A 2 14.76 -16.29 12.75
C ILE A 2 13.93 -15.59 11.67
N ASN A 3 12.60 -15.58 11.78
CA ASN A 3 11.78 -14.75 10.91
C ASN A 3 12.17 -13.29 11.14
N PRO A 4 12.55 -12.52 10.11
CA PRO A 4 12.81 -11.10 10.28
C PRO A 4 11.57 -10.42 10.84
N SER A 5 11.75 -9.42 11.71
CA SER A 5 10.61 -8.61 12.16
C SER A 5 9.95 -7.94 10.95
N VAL A 6 8.65 -7.68 11.03
CA VAL A 6 7.90 -7.00 9.96
C VAL A 6 8.52 -5.65 9.58
N GLU A 7 9.13 -4.95 10.54
CA GLU A 7 9.92 -3.73 10.32
C GLU A 7 11.11 -3.97 9.38
N HIS A 8 11.96 -4.96 9.67
CA HIS A 8 13.12 -5.28 8.84
C HIS A 8 12.70 -5.73 7.43
N LEU A 9 11.62 -6.52 7.34
CA LEU A 9 11.09 -6.97 6.05
C LEU A 9 10.56 -5.79 5.23
N TRP A 10 9.74 -4.94 5.83
CA TRP A 10 9.23 -3.72 5.18
C TRP A 10 10.38 -2.85 4.69
N SER A 11 11.34 -2.53 5.56
CA SER A 11 12.48 -1.67 5.24
C SER A 11 13.33 -2.26 4.11
N HIS A 12 13.58 -3.57 4.12
CA HIS A 12 14.33 -4.25 3.08
C HIS A 12 13.60 -4.20 1.72
N LEU A 13 12.31 -4.55 1.67
CA LEU A 13 11.54 -4.49 0.42
C LEU A 13 11.42 -3.06 -0.09
N TRP A 14 11.22 -2.09 0.82
CA TRP A 14 11.09 -0.69 0.48
C TRP A 14 12.37 -0.09 -0.11
N THR A 15 13.53 -0.41 0.45
CA THR A 15 14.82 0.09 -0.05
C THR A 15 15.24 -0.58 -1.37
N THR A 16 14.86 -1.84 -1.58
CA THR A 16 15.21 -2.59 -2.80
C THR A 16 14.66 -1.94 -4.09
N ARG A 17 13.54 -1.20 -4.00
CA ARG A 17 12.92 -0.48 -5.13
C ARG A 17 13.80 0.61 -5.77
N PHE A 18 14.88 1.00 -5.08
CA PHE A 18 15.85 2.01 -5.53
C PHE A 18 17.19 1.40 -5.96
N SER A 19 17.30 0.07 -5.97
CA SER A 19 18.52 -0.64 -6.32
C SER A 19 18.43 -1.24 -7.72
N ASP A 20 19.55 -1.71 -8.25
CA ASP A 20 19.62 -2.50 -9.49
C ASP A 20 18.81 -3.81 -9.43
N LYS A 21 18.32 -4.19 -8.24
CA LYS A 21 17.49 -5.38 -7.99
C LYS A 21 16.01 -5.03 -7.83
N ASP A 22 15.50 -4.05 -8.57
CA ASP A 22 14.08 -3.63 -8.56
C ASP A 22 13.13 -4.73 -9.10
N VAL A 23 12.84 -5.72 -8.25
CA VAL A 23 11.88 -6.80 -8.51
C VAL A 23 10.48 -6.31 -8.13
N ARG A 24 9.88 -5.56 -9.06
CA ARG A 24 8.59 -4.89 -8.84
C ARG A 24 7.73 -4.87 -10.09
N LEU A 25 6.44 -5.12 -9.89
CA LEU A 25 5.38 -4.76 -10.84
C LEU A 25 4.74 -3.43 -10.47
N ARG A 26 4.43 -2.62 -11.48
CA ARG A 26 3.72 -1.34 -11.32
C ARG A 26 2.40 -1.41 -12.07
N PHE A 27 1.32 -1.12 -11.37
CA PHE A 27 -0.05 -1.25 -11.88
C PHE A 27 -0.70 0.11 -12.06
N GLN A 28 -1.46 0.27 -13.14
CA GLN A 28 -2.37 1.35 -13.39
C GLN A 28 -3.73 1.07 -12.75
N LEU A 29 -4.13 1.91 -11.80
CA LEU A 29 -5.40 1.78 -11.07
C LEU A 29 -6.52 2.63 -11.68
N GLY A 30 -6.20 3.87 -12.08
CA GLY A 30 -7.20 4.86 -12.52
C GLY A 30 -7.88 4.58 -13.86
N GLY A 31 -7.23 3.82 -14.76
CA GLY A 31 -7.77 3.37 -16.04
C GLY A 31 -8.46 4.48 -16.84
N GLN A 32 -9.75 4.27 -17.19
CA GLN A 32 -10.47 5.13 -18.15
C GLN A 32 -11.08 6.42 -17.56
N PHE A 33 -11.27 6.49 -16.24
CA PHE A 33 -12.01 7.59 -15.61
C PHE A 33 -11.08 8.75 -15.28
N ASP A 34 -11.57 9.98 -15.46
CA ASP A 34 -10.83 11.19 -15.11
C ASP A 34 -10.80 11.46 -13.59
N ASN A 35 -9.67 11.94 -13.05
CA ASN A 35 -9.51 12.17 -11.60
C ASN A 35 -10.10 13.48 -11.09
N VAL A 36 -10.52 14.38 -11.97
CA VAL A 36 -11.14 15.65 -11.59
C VAL A 36 -12.65 15.59 -11.77
N THR A 37 -13.10 15.10 -12.92
CA THR A 37 -14.50 15.12 -13.34
C THR A 37 -15.26 13.83 -13.00
N GLU A 38 -14.56 12.70 -12.82
CA GLU A 38 -15.15 11.37 -12.58
C GLU A 38 -14.57 10.70 -11.33
N GLN A 39 -14.35 11.48 -10.28
CA GLN A 39 -13.68 11.07 -9.04
C GLN A 39 -14.26 9.80 -8.39
N VAL A 40 -15.59 9.66 -8.33
CA VAL A 40 -16.22 8.49 -7.69
C VAL A 40 -16.03 7.22 -8.52
N PRO A 41 -16.38 7.17 -9.83
CA PRO A 41 -16.06 6.03 -10.69
C PRO A 41 -14.57 5.66 -10.68
N ARG A 42 -13.69 6.67 -10.72
CA ARG A 42 -12.25 6.46 -10.68
C ARG A 42 -11.79 5.82 -9.37
N PHE A 43 -12.29 6.33 -8.24
CA PHE A 43 -12.02 5.76 -6.92
C PHE A 43 -12.45 4.29 -6.84
N LEU A 44 -13.68 3.99 -7.27
CA LEU A 44 -14.22 2.63 -7.23
C LEU A 44 -13.40 1.67 -8.09
N GLN A 45 -12.97 2.10 -9.28
CA GLN A 45 -12.13 1.28 -10.15
C GLN A 45 -10.75 1.06 -9.53
N ALA A 46 -10.11 2.11 -9.03
CA ALA A 46 -8.78 2.03 -8.44
C ALA A 46 -8.78 1.11 -7.20
N HIS A 47 -9.77 1.27 -6.31
CA HIS A 47 -9.97 0.40 -5.15
C HIS A 47 -10.24 -1.05 -5.56
N SER A 48 -11.12 -1.27 -6.54
CA SER A 48 -11.43 -2.61 -7.04
C SER A 48 -10.20 -3.30 -7.65
N ARG A 49 -9.41 -2.60 -8.46
CA ARG A 49 -8.18 -3.16 -9.05
C ARG A 49 -7.15 -3.48 -7.98
N ALA A 50 -6.93 -2.56 -7.02
CA ALA A 50 -6.01 -2.79 -5.91
C ALA A 50 -6.43 -4.00 -5.07
N SER A 51 -7.71 -4.11 -4.70
CA SER A 51 -8.26 -5.25 -3.96
C SER A 51 -8.11 -6.57 -4.73
N THR A 52 -8.36 -6.55 -6.04
CA THR A 52 -8.26 -7.75 -6.89
C THR A 52 -6.83 -8.26 -7.01
N VAL A 53 -5.85 -7.37 -7.16
CA VAL A 53 -4.44 -7.78 -7.17
C VAL A 53 -4.00 -8.23 -5.77
N ALA A 54 -4.47 -7.57 -4.71
CA ALA A 54 -4.22 -7.99 -3.34
C ALA A 54 -4.76 -9.40 -3.05
N ASP A 55 -5.94 -9.78 -3.56
CA ASP A 55 -6.47 -11.14 -3.46
C ASP A 55 -5.56 -12.18 -4.11
N ALA A 56 -4.99 -11.85 -5.27
CA ALA A 56 -4.08 -12.75 -5.96
C ALA A 56 -2.71 -12.85 -5.27
N ALA A 57 -2.21 -11.73 -4.74
CA ALA A 57 -0.93 -11.61 -4.06
C ALA A 57 -0.91 -12.25 -2.66
N PHE A 58 -2.00 -12.12 -1.89
CA PHE A 58 -2.06 -12.47 -0.46
C PHE A 58 -3.05 -13.60 -0.17
N ARG A 59 -2.86 -14.75 -0.84
CA ARG A 59 -3.81 -15.88 -0.78
C ARG A 59 -3.99 -16.49 0.61
N ASN A 60 -2.97 -16.42 1.45
CA ASN A 60 -2.95 -16.99 2.82
C ASN A 60 -2.97 -15.88 3.89
N GLY A 61 -3.46 -14.69 3.51
CA GLY A 61 -3.49 -13.52 4.37
C GLY A 61 -2.23 -12.65 4.31
N CYS A 62 -2.26 -11.53 5.03
CA CYS A 62 -1.17 -10.58 5.08
C CYS A 62 -1.14 -9.76 6.37
N MET A 63 -0.05 -9.03 6.57
CA MET A 63 0.06 -7.98 7.56
C MET A 63 -0.20 -6.61 6.91
N GLY A 64 -0.87 -5.72 7.63
CA GLY A 64 -0.94 -4.31 7.29
C GLY A 64 0.12 -3.52 8.04
N VAL A 65 0.91 -2.71 7.35
CA VAL A 65 1.80 -1.71 7.95
C VAL A 65 1.25 -0.33 7.61
N VAL A 66 1.02 0.48 8.63
CA VAL A 66 0.44 1.82 8.52
C VAL A 66 1.42 2.84 9.08
N ALA A 67 1.76 3.84 8.28
CA ALA A 67 2.69 4.91 8.65
C ALA A 67 1.96 6.25 8.77
N TRP A 68 2.29 7.00 9.82
CA TRP A 68 1.76 8.34 10.06
C TRP A 68 2.88 9.35 10.27
N GLY A 69 3.06 10.26 9.31
CA GLY A 69 4.08 11.33 9.33
C GLY A 69 3.67 12.59 10.10
N GLY A 70 2.85 12.47 11.16
CA GLY A 70 2.48 13.60 12.02
C GLY A 70 1.39 14.56 11.50
N GLN A 71 1.03 14.49 10.21
CA GLN A 71 0.03 15.37 9.62
C GLN A 71 -1.38 15.10 10.18
N ARG A 72 -2.12 16.15 10.52
CA ARG A 72 -3.49 16.00 11.04
C ARG A 72 -4.43 15.47 9.94
N PRO A 73 -5.29 14.48 10.25
CA PRO A 73 -6.30 14.01 9.31
C PRO A 73 -7.31 15.10 8.95
N SER A 74 -7.97 14.96 7.80
CA SER A 74 -9.13 15.80 7.46
C SER A 74 -10.22 15.65 8.53
N SER A 75 -10.96 16.72 8.83
CA SER A 75 -12.12 16.61 9.70
C SER A 75 -13.36 16.04 8.98
N THR A 76 -13.34 15.99 7.64
CA THR A 76 -14.49 15.55 6.83
C THR A 76 -14.71 14.05 6.94
N GLY A 77 -15.90 13.66 7.40
CA GLY A 77 -16.27 12.26 7.63
C GLY A 77 -15.62 11.61 8.85
N LEU A 78 -14.79 12.34 9.61
CA LEU A 78 -14.11 11.84 10.81
C LEU A 78 -14.65 12.50 12.08
N SER A 79 -14.48 11.82 13.22
CA SER A 79 -14.83 12.39 14.52
C SER A 79 -13.99 13.65 14.81
N ARG A 80 -14.61 14.70 15.37
CA ARG A 80 -13.92 15.94 15.79
C ARG A 80 -12.81 15.71 16.82
N ARG A 81 -12.77 14.54 17.46
CA ARG A 81 -11.76 14.16 18.46
C ARG A 81 -10.54 13.48 17.87
N THR A 82 -10.55 13.16 16.58
CA THR A 82 -9.46 12.50 15.88
C THR A 82 -8.27 13.44 15.74
N LYS A 83 -7.12 13.07 16.32
CA LYS A 83 -5.91 13.92 16.37
C LYS A 83 -4.73 13.39 15.56
N ASN A 84 -4.73 12.10 15.22
CA ASN A 84 -3.65 11.46 14.47
C ASN A 84 -4.21 10.43 13.45
N GLY A 85 -3.36 9.98 12.53
CA GLY A 85 -3.74 9.05 11.47
C GLY A 85 -4.31 7.71 11.99
N PHE A 86 -3.76 7.19 13.09
CA PHE A 86 -4.21 5.91 13.65
C PHE A 86 -5.61 5.99 14.28
N THR A 87 -5.89 7.05 15.03
CA THR A 87 -7.23 7.28 15.59
C THR A 87 -8.25 7.59 14.50
N ALA A 88 -7.81 8.19 13.37
CA ALA A 88 -8.67 8.38 12.20
C ALA A 88 -9.08 7.05 11.60
N LEU A 89 -8.10 6.18 11.35
CA LEU A 89 -8.31 4.84 10.82
C LEU A 89 -9.23 4.00 11.74
N GLN A 90 -9.00 4.04 13.06
CA GLN A 90 -9.89 3.35 13.99
C GLN A 90 -11.31 3.91 13.96
N SER A 91 -11.48 5.22 13.78
CA SER A 91 -12.81 5.86 13.75
C SER A 91 -13.63 5.51 12.51
N THR A 92 -13.01 4.94 11.45
CA THR A 92 -13.71 4.44 10.26
C THR A 92 -14.13 2.98 10.39
N GLY A 93 -13.86 2.33 11.52
CA GLY A 93 -14.23 0.92 11.76
C GLY A 93 -13.10 -0.07 11.55
N PHE A 94 -11.85 0.38 11.34
CA PHE A 94 -10.69 -0.51 11.35
C PHE A 94 -10.35 -0.92 12.79
N VAL A 95 -10.85 -2.08 13.23
CA VAL A 95 -10.70 -2.60 14.59
C VAL A 95 -9.84 -3.87 14.62
N VAL A 96 -8.60 -3.77 14.15
CA VAL A 96 -7.61 -4.86 14.22
C VAL A 96 -6.61 -4.58 15.36
N PRO A 97 -6.28 -5.57 16.21
CA PRO A 97 -5.24 -5.40 17.23
C PRO A 97 -3.89 -5.02 16.63
N GLN A 98 -3.23 -4.03 17.22
CA GLN A 98 -1.87 -3.66 16.84
C GLN A 98 -0.90 -4.78 17.25
N SER A 99 -0.03 -5.17 16.32
CA SER A 99 1.01 -6.19 16.53
C SER A 99 2.34 -5.58 16.96
N ALA A 100 2.77 -4.48 16.35
CA ALA A 100 4.02 -3.77 16.69
C ALA A 100 3.94 -2.26 16.39
N GLU A 101 4.88 -1.49 16.94
CA GLU A 101 5.07 -0.06 16.66
C GLU A 101 6.57 0.27 16.61
N TRP A 102 6.97 1.11 15.65
CA TRP A 102 8.35 1.61 15.51
C TRP A 102 8.37 3.02 14.91
N HIS A 103 9.53 3.67 14.92
CA HIS A 103 9.75 4.98 14.33
C HIS A 103 10.87 4.90 13.28
N GLY A 104 10.71 5.60 12.17
CA GLY A 104 11.74 5.65 11.13
C GLY A 104 11.35 6.51 9.93
N PRO A 105 12.22 6.57 8.90
CA PRO A 105 11.95 7.35 7.71
C PRO A 105 10.89 6.68 6.82
N LEU A 106 9.87 7.42 6.39
CA LEU A 106 8.87 6.92 5.43
C LEU A 106 9.37 6.94 3.98
N TYR A 107 10.03 8.02 3.59
CA TYR A 107 10.65 8.18 2.28
C TYR A 107 12.15 8.35 2.49
N SER A 108 12.89 7.26 2.40
CA SER A 108 14.34 7.26 2.33
C SER A 108 14.72 7.29 0.86
N ASP A 109 14.44 8.41 0.18
CA ASP A 109 15.05 8.64 -1.13
C ASP A 109 16.50 9.10 -0.86
N PRO A 110 17.52 8.42 -1.40
CA PRO A 110 18.92 8.82 -1.21
C PRO A 110 19.22 10.25 -1.71
N ASP A 111 18.38 10.81 -2.59
CA ASP A 111 18.52 12.17 -3.10
C ASP A 111 17.63 13.21 -2.36
N ASP A 112 16.75 12.77 -1.45
CA ASP A 112 15.89 13.65 -0.64
C ASP A 112 16.36 13.71 0.82
N ALA A 113 16.95 14.85 1.19
CA ALA A 113 17.46 15.08 2.54
C ALA A 113 16.35 15.26 3.60
N GLU A 114 15.08 15.40 3.19
CA GLU A 114 13.93 15.54 4.09
C GLU A 114 13.10 14.26 4.17
N ALA A 115 13.76 13.14 4.51
CA ALA A 115 13.05 11.94 4.92
C ALA A 115 12.10 12.27 6.08
N ASN A 116 10.80 12.25 5.81
CA ASN A 116 9.79 12.49 6.84
C ASN A 116 9.76 11.29 7.79
N ASP A 117 10.20 11.51 9.03
CA ASP A 117 10.03 10.55 10.12
C ASP A 117 8.54 10.26 10.32
N ALA A 118 8.23 8.98 10.46
CA ALA A 118 6.88 8.50 10.70
C ALA A 118 6.86 7.53 11.88
N THR A 119 5.74 7.53 12.59
CA THR A 119 5.39 6.41 13.47
C THR A 119 4.74 5.34 12.59
N PHE A 120 5.17 4.10 12.74
CA PHE A 120 4.62 2.94 12.04
C PHE A 120 3.91 2.02 13.01
N ARG A 121 2.81 1.41 12.57
CA ARG A 121 2.14 0.33 13.28
C ARG A 121 1.89 -0.82 12.34
N SER A 122 2.12 -2.05 12.82
CA SER A 122 1.72 -3.25 12.11
C SER A 122 0.48 -3.89 12.72
N TYR A 123 -0.27 -4.58 11.86
CA TYR A 123 -1.51 -5.28 12.19
C TYR A 123 -1.49 -6.62 11.46
N ASP A 124 -1.72 -7.71 12.18
CA ASP A 124 -1.97 -9.01 11.56
C ASP A 124 -3.41 -9.04 11.05
N LEU A 125 -3.59 -9.04 9.72
CA LEU A 125 -4.92 -9.06 9.11
C LEU A 125 -5.39 -10.49 8.87
N GLY A 126 -4.49 -11.47 8.90
CA GLY A 126 -4.78 -12.82 8.42
C GLY A 126 -5.50 -12.77 7.07
N GLU A 127 -6.57 -13.56 6.93
CA GLU A 127 -7.43 -13.61 5.75
C GLU A 127 -8.59 -12.59 5.77
N ASP A 128 -8.60 -11.62 6.70
CA ASP A 128 -9.67 -10.62 6.82
C ASP A 128 -9.62 -9.61 5.65
N LYS A 129 -10.34 -9.97 4.58
CA LYS A 129 -10.51 -9.15 3.38
C LYS A 129 -11.11 -7.79 3.70
N VAL A 130 -12.04 -7.70 4.65
CA VAL A 130 -12.72 -6.43 4.98
C VAL A 130 -11.74 -5.46 5.64
N ALA A 131 -10.95 -5.94 6.60
CA ALA A 131 -9.90 -5.12 7.22
C ALA A 131 -8.84 -4.69 6.20
N ARG A 132 -8.38 -5.61 5.34
CA ARG A 132 -7.43 -5.31 4.26
C ARG A 132 -7.96 -4.28 3.28
N ASP A 133 -9.19 -4.44 2.79
CA ASP A 133 -9.78 -3.52 1.83
C ASP A 133 -10.14 -2.18 2.45
N THR A 134 -10.36 -2.12 3.76
CA THR A 134 -10.48 -0.85 4.52
C THR A 134 -9.16 -0.09 4.51
N LEU A 135 -8.02 -0.78 4.63
CA LEU A 135 -6.72 -0.14 4.43
C LEU A 135 -6.55 0.35 2.98
N LEU A 136 -6.89 -0.47 1.98
CA LEU A 136 -6.81 -0.05 0.57
C LEU A 136 -7.72 1.15 0.25
N TRP A 137 -8.90 1.25 0.88
CA TRP A 137 -9.77 2.42 0.76
C TRP A 137 -9.04 3.70 1.14
N HIS A 138 -8.35 3.69 2.28
CA HIS A 138 -7.62 4.84 2.79
C HIS A 138 -6.43 5.21 1.90
N ALA A 139 -5.74 4.23 1.34
CA ALA A 139 -4.61 4.47 0.44
C ALA A 139 -5.07 5.11 -0.89
N VAL A 140 -6.12 4.56 -1.52
CA VAL A 140 -6.66 5.11 -2.79
C VAL A 140 -7.29 6.48 -2.59
N ALA A 141 -8.02 6.69 -1.49
CA ALA A 141 -8.72 7.95 -1.23
C ALA A 141 -7.77 9.12 -0.90
N LEU A 142 -6.49 8.88 -0.61
CA LEU A 142 -5.57 9.85 -0.01
C LEU A 142 -5.51 11.17 -0.78
N GLU A 143 -5.37 11.12 -2.11
CA GLU A 143 -5.28 12.28 -3.01
C GLU A 143 -6.61 12.63 -3.70
N MET A 144 -7.71 11.99 -3.30
CA MET A 144 -9.04 12.24 -3.88
C MET A 144 -9.98 12.89 -2.85
N PRO A 145 -11.01 13.66 -3.24
CA PRO A 145 -12.01 14.18 -2.30
C PRO A 145 -13.04 13.10 -1.88
N ILE A 146 -12.55 11.90 -1.57
CA ILE A 146 -13.32 10.75 -1.07
C ILE A 146 -13.13 10.66 0.44
N TYR A 147 -14.23 10.54 1.18
CA TYR A 147 -14.25 10.55 2.64
C TYR A 147 -15.19 9.45 3.19
N PRO A 148 -14.94 8.93 4.41
CA PRO A 148 -13.86 9.29 5.31
C PRO A 148 -12.50 8.75 4.85
N LYS A 149 -11.42 9.45 5.18
CA LYS A 149 -10.05 8.96 4.96
C LYS A 149 -9.07 9.32 6.09
N ALA A 150 -8.24 8.36 6.49
CA ALA A 150 -7.11 8.60 7.36
C ALA A 150 -5.92 9.10 6.54
N ASN A 151 -5.21 10.10 7.05
CA ASN A 151 -3.99 10.61 6.41
C ASN A 151 -2.80 9.75 6.84
N VAL A 152 -2.68 8.57 6.24
CA VAL A 152 -1.65 7.56 6.54
C VAL A 152 -1.18 6.87 5.26
N SER A 153 0.08 6.43 5.23
CA SER A 153 0.58 5.54 4.17
C SER A 153 0.41 4.09 4.57
N ILE A 154 0.11 3.24 3.60
CA ILE A 154 -0.36 1.87 3.85
C ILE A 154 0.43 0.90 2.98
N PHE A 155 0.92 -0.16 3.61
CA PHE A 155 1.62 -1.26 2.96
C PHE A 155 0.95 -2.57 3.38
N LEU A 156 0.72 -3.47 2.44
CA LEU A 156 0.33 -4.85 2.73
C LEU A 156 1.55 -5.75 2.52
N ILE A 157 1.83 -6.65 3.46
CA ILE A 157 3.06 -7.45 3.45
C ILE A 157 2.73 -8.91 3.74
N ASP A 158 3.29 -9.83 2.95
CA ASP A 158 3.36 -11.25 3.29
C ASP A 158 4.75 -11.58 3.88
N PRO A 159 4.84 -11.96 5.17
CA PRO A 159 6.11 -12.35 5.77
C PRO A 159 6.59 -13.74 5.36
N VAL A 160 5.71 -14.62 4.86
CA VAL A 160 6.02 -15.98 4.40
C VAL A 160 6.57 -15.96 2.99
N THR A 161 5.92 -15.21 2.09
CA THR A 161 6.39 -14.93 0.73
C THR A 161 6.76 -13.45 0.67
N PRO A 162 8.03 -13.04 0.92
CA PRO A 162 8.46 -11.65 1.00
C PRO A 162 7.98 -10.77 -0.18
N LEU A 163 6.80 -10.20 0.00
CA LEU A 163 6.00 -9.51 -1.00
C LEU A 163 5.34 -8.33 -0.29
N MET A 164 5.35 -7.17 -0.94
CA MET A 164 4.76 -5.95 -0.43
C MET A 164 3.94 -5.28 -1.52
N LEU A 165 2.72 -4.87 -1.17
CA LEU A 165 1.87 -4.04 -2.01
C LEU A 165 1.79 -2.64 -1.40
N TYR A 166 2.00 -1.62 -2.24
CA TYR A 166 1.93 -0.21 -1.85
C TYR A 166 1.13 0.59 -2.88
N VAL A 167 -0.01 1.12 -2.46
CA VAL A 167 -0.81 2.06 -3.26
C VAL A 167 -0.34 3.47 -2.89
N TYR A 168 0.21 4.21 -3.85
CA TYR A 168 0.61 5.60 -3.64
C TYR A 168 -0.55 6.57 -3.83
N ASP A 169 -1.42 6.34 -4.81
CA ASP A 169 -2.64 7.11 -5.05
C ASP A 169 -3.62 6.36 -5.97
N ASP A 170 -4.65 7.05 -6.47
CA ASP A 170 -5.65 6.53 -7.40
C ASP A 170 -5.12 6.18 -8.80
N ARG A 171 -3.93 6.66 -9.15
CA ARG A 171 -3.31 6.43 -10.47
C ARG A 171 -2.64 5.07 -10.51
N GLY A 172 -2.00 4.63 -9.43
CA GLY A 172 -1.23 3.40 -9.46
C GLY A 172 -0.80 2.83 -8.12
N MET A 173 -0.23 1.63 -8.20
CA MET A 173 0.36 0.91 -7.08
C MET A 173 1.54 0.06 -7.52
N ASP A 174 2.35 -0.32 -6.55
CA ASP A 174 3.50 -1.20 -6.72
C ASP A 174 3.27 -2.53 -5.99
N VAL A 175 3.70 -3.63 -6.60
CA VAL A 175 3.88 -4.93 -5.93
C VAL A 175 5.36 -5.30 -6.03
N ILE A 176 6.04 -5.32 -4.88
CA ILE A 176 7.48 -5.49 -4.74
C ILE A 176 7.73 -6.85 -4.10
N ALA A 177 8.61 -7.65 -4.68
CA ALA A 177 8.98 -8.95 -4.14
C ALA A 177 10.48 -9.06 -3.91
N LYS A 178 10.88 -10.02 -3.07
CA LYS A 178 12.27 -10.44 -2.98
C LYS A 178 12.73 -11.28 -4.18
N ASP A 179 11.82 -12.03 -4.78
CA ASP A 179 12.08 -12.99 -5.87
C ASP A 179 11.08 -12.76 -7.01
N GLU A 180 11.58 -12.71 -8.24
CA GLU A 180 10.78 -12.51 -9.45
C GLU A 180 9.72 -13.60 -9.61
N ALA A 181 9.99 -14.83 -9.19
CA ALA A 181 9.05 -15.94 -9.27
C ALA A 181 7.72 -15.64 -8.55
N ALA A 182 7.74 -14.84 -7.48
CA ALA A 182 6.55 -14.41 -6.75
C ALA A 182 5.66 -13.45 -7.56
N LEU A 183 6.22 -12.77 -8.57
CA LEU A 183 5.52 -11.79 -9.40
C LEU A 183 5.01 -12.37 -10.72
N ARG A 184 5.50 -13.54 -11.15
CA ARG A 184 5.18 -14.09 -12.48
C ARG A 184 3.69 -14.31 -12.71
N ASP A 185 2.98 -14.87 -11.73
CA ASP A 185 1.52 -15.08 -11.81
C ASP A 185 0.78 -13.75 -11.95
N LEU A 186 1.17 -12.74 -11.17
CA LEU A 186 0.57 -11.41 -11.21
C LEU A 186 0.83 -10.70 -12.54
N PHE A 187 2.05 -10.81 -13.08
CA PHE A 187 2.42 -10.22 -14.37
C PHE A 187 1.56 -10.77 -15.51
N ILE A 188 1.43 -12.09 -15.59
CA ILE A 188 0.64 -12.75 -16.66
C ILE A 188 -0.85 -12.45 -16.49
N ARG A 189 -1.36 -12.57 -15.25
CA ARG A 189 -2.81 -12.48 -14.98
C ARG A 189 -3.37 -11.07 -15.15
N PHE A 190 -2.57 -10.05 -14.86
CA PHE A 190 -3.01 -8.65 -14.81
C PHE A 190 -2.26 -7.78 -15.82
N ASP A 191 -1.83 -8.37 -16.95
CA ASP A 191 -1.05 -7.72 -17.99
C ASP A 191 -1.66 -6.40 -18.49
N GLU A 192 -2.99 -6.35 -18.66
CA GLU A 192 -3.73 -5.15 -19.09
C GLU A 192 -3.72 -4.01 -18.06
N TRP A 193 -3.39 -4.31 -16.80
CA TRP A 193 -3.36 -3.33 -15.72
C TRP A 193 -1.93 -2.90 -15.37
N LEU A 194 -0.92 -3.41 -16.06
CA LEU A 194 0.45 -2.97 -15.88
C LEU A 194 0.66 -1.57 -16.48
N LEU A 195 1.49 -0.73 -15.84
CA LEU A 195 1.87 0.56 -16.40
C LEU A 195 2.73 0.36 -17.65
N ASP A 196 2.23 0.82 -18.80
CA ASP A 196 2.88 0.59 -20.10
C ASP A 196 4.30 1.17 -20.19
N TYR A 197 4.54 2.34 -19.58
CA TYR A 197 5.87 2.96 -19.54
C TYR A 197 6.92 2.07 -18.85
N ASP A 198 6.51 1.26 -17.87
CA ASP A 198 7.39 0.36 -17.13
C ASP A 198 7.37 -1.09 -17.66
N ARG A 199 6.58 -1.37 -18.69
CA ARG A 199 6.32 -2.74 -19.16
C ARG A 199 7.57 -3.46 -19.62
N GLU A 200 8.45 -2.80 -20.37
CA GLU A 200 9.72 -3.39 -20.81
C GLU A 200 10.65 -3.74 -19.66
N ARG A 201 10.66 -2.92 -18.59
CA ARG A 201 11.43 -3.20 -17.37
C ARG A 201 10.85 -4.42 -16.65
N MET A 202 9.53 -4.46 -16.47
CA MET A 202 8.86 -5.58 -15.80
C MET A 202 9.02 -6.90 -16.56
N ALA A 203 8.97 -6.87 -17.88
CA ALA A 203 9.15 -8.07 -18.72
C ALA A 203 10.56 -8.68 -18.58
N LYS A 204 11.59 -7.86 -18.31
CA LYS A 204 12.97 -8.34 -18.10
C LYS A 204 13.17 -9.13 -16.80
N LEU A 205 12.17 -9.18 -15.92
CA LEU A 205 12.17 -10.03 -14.72
C LEU A 205 11.87 -11.51 -15.04
N PHE A 206 11.53 -11.86 -16.29
CA PHE A 206 11.00 -13.17 -16.68
C PHE A 206 11.62 -13.72 -17.97
#